data_AF-A0A1S1GWI5-F1
#
_entry.id   AF-A0A1S1GWI5-F1
#
_cell.length_a   1.000
_cell.length_b   1.000
_cell.length_c   1.000
_cell.angle_alpha   90.00
_cell.angle_beta   90.00
_cell.angle_gamma   90.00
#
_symmetry.space_group_name_H-M   'P 1'
#
loop_
_entity.id
_entity.type
_entity.pdbx_description
1 polymer ?
#
loop_
_entity_poly.entity_id
_entity_poly.type
_entity_poly.pdbx_seq_one_letter_code
_entity_poly.pdbx_strand_id
1 'polypeptide(L)'
;MLISKRELCESLYRMSPRTFAYMNELEYPDLLLTIERYDISLPTSNQLQKAIQFGHYPLTHTQDLNKKNEEIFIKIKDETLKMNEEERLNFLQFYPSHQMHEMINAYSRMTKLNIKETKRPLKLPFPLDQDTLVKEMNIPQNNESAPIFLYVLQKLLSEMKRCDLKFSVHENILEIKYSNHIIKAFFNLHKNSKVIFPLQIFISAHCRHAPFIEQIESLSIVSSKELLSSMSKLLLLIFQLPEILTRLEYSLSQRNHTLAEKLSKKYK
;
A
#
# COMPACT_ATOMS: atom_id res chain seq x y z
N MET A 1 -25.51 -8.64 -7.34
CA MET A 1 -25.00 -9.83 -8.06
C MET A 1 -24.64 -11.00 -7.13
N LEU A 2 -24.74 -12.25 -7.59
CA LEU A 2 -24.32 -13.49 -6.89
C LEU A 2 -23.19 -14.15 -7.71
N ILE A 3 -22.15 -14.68 -7.05
CA ILE A 3 -21.00 -15.33 -7.72
C ILE A 3 -20.87 -16.80 -7.32
N SER A 4 -20.82 -17.70 -8.29
CA SER A 4 -20.65 -19.14 -8.03
C SER A 4 -19.26 -19.47 -7.46
N LYS A 5 -19.12 -20.64 -6.81
CA LYS A 5 -17.82 -21.14 -6.33
C LYS A 5 -16.76 -21.16 -7.43
N ARG A 6 -17.16 -21.57 -8.63
CA ARG A 6 -16.27 -21.65 -9.79
C ARG A 6 -15.81 -20.27 -10.24
N GLU A 7 -16.73 -19.32 -10.40
CA GLU A 7 -16.39 -17.94 -10.80
C GLU A 7 -15.51 -17.25 -9.75
N LEU A 8 -15.75 -17.51 -8.47
CA LEU A 8 -14.88 -17.01 -7.40
C LEU A 8 -13.48 -17.61 -7.50
N CYS A 9 -13.36 -18.94 -7.67
CA CYS A 9 -12.06 -19.58 -7.88
C CYS A 9 -11.35 -18.97 -9.09
N GLU A 10 -12.00 -18.89 -10.24
CA GLU A 10 -11.43 -18.32 -11.47
C GLU A 10 -10.96 -16.87 -11.27
N SER A 11 -11.69 -16.07 -10.50
CA SER A 11 -11.32 -14.70 -10.17
C SER A 11 -10.08 -14.66 -9.25
N LEU A 12 -10.06 -15.48 -8.20
CA LEU A 12 -8.95 -15.55 -7.23
C LEU A 12 -7.67 -16.14 -7.82
N TYR A 13 -7.77 -16.87 -8.94
CA TYR A 13 -6.60 -17.31 -9.72
C TYR A 13 -6.01 -16.20 -10.61
N ARG A 14 -6.74 -15.12 -10.86
CA ARG A 14 -6.32 -14.02 -11.73
C ARG A 14 -5.88 -12.79 -10.94
N MET A 15 -6.44 -12.59 -9.75
CA MET A 15 -6.14 -11.48 -8.86
C MET A 15 -6.17 -11.93 -7.41
N SER A 16 -5.52 -11.19 -6.52
CA SER A 16 -5.48 -11.45 -5.10
C SER A 16 -6.88 -11.36 -4.46
N PRO A 17 -7.13 -12.09 -3.36
CA PRO A 17 -8.40 -11.96 -2.62
C PRO A 17 -8.69 -10.54 -2.17
N ARG A 18 -7.67 -9.74 -1.89
CA ARG A 18 -7.84 -8.34 -1.50
C ARG A 18 -8.33 -7.48 -2.65
N THR A 19 -7.77 -7.68 -3.84
CA THR A 19 -8.20 -7.00 -5.06
C THR A 19 -9.62 -7.40 -5.43
N PHE A 20 -9.94 -8.68 -5.36
CA PHE A 20 -11.30 -9.16 -5.56
C PHE A 20 -12.28 -8.53 -4.56
N ALA A 21 -11.96 -8.53 -3.26
CA ALA A 21 -12.82 -7.93 -2.24
C ALA A 21 -13.05 -6.43 -2.50
N TYR A 22 -11.98 -5.68 -2.72
CA TYR A 22 -12.03 -4.24 -2.91
C TYR A 22 -12.88 -3.85 -4.13
N MET A 23 -12.66 -4.49 -5.27
CA MET A 23 -13.35 -4.16 -6.51
C MET A 23 -14.84 -4.57 -6.51
N ASN A 24 -15.24 -5.46 -5.61
CA ASN A 24 -16.61 -5.93 -5.44
C ASN A 24 -17.28 -5.36 -4.17
N GLU A 25 -16.63 -4.40 -3.50
CA GLU A 25 -17.08 -3.78 -2.24
C GLU A 25 -17.45 -4.82 -1.16
N LEU A 26 -16.65 -5.88 -1.06
CA LEU A 26 -16.78 -6.90 -0.05
C LEU A 26 -15.88 -6.58 1.14
N GLU A 27 -16.38 -6.84 2.34
CA GLU A 27 -15.54 -6.85 3.53
C GLU A 27 -14.49 -7.96 3.39
N TYR A 28 -13.21 -7.57 3.42
CA TYR A 28 -12.11 -8.51 3.20
C TYR A 28 -12.11 -9.69 4.20
N PRO A 29 -12.37 -9.50 5.51
CA PRO A 29 -12.47 -10.62 6.45
C PRO A 29 -13.59 -11.62 6.08
N ASP A 30 -14.75 -11.13 5.63
CA ASP A 30 -15.89 -11.98 5.27
C ASP A 30 -15.60 -12.82 4.03
N LEU A 31 -14.87 -12.27 3.08
CA LEU A 31 -14.37 -13.03 1.92
C LEU A 31 -13.43 -14.16 2.36
N LEU A 32 -12.51 -13.90 3.30
CA LEU A 32 -11.60 -14.93 3.80
C LEU A 32 -12.35 -16.07 4.51
N LEU A 33 -13.34 -15.73 5.33
CA LEU A 33 -14.21 -16.73 5.98
C LEU A 33 -14.98 -17.57 4.93
N THR A 34 -15.40 -16.94 3.83
CA THR A 34 -16.06 -17.64 2.73
C THR A 34 -15.11 -18.60 2.01
N ILE A 35 -13.89 -18.16 1.71
CA ILE A 35 -12.84 -18.99 1.10
C ILE A 35 -12.57 -20.23 1.97
N GLU A 36 -12.44 -20.04 3.28
CA GLU A 36 -12.20 -21.13 4.24
C GLU A 36 -13.42 -22.07 4.34
N ARG A 37 -14.63 -21.53 4.51
CA ARG A 37 -15.86 -22.30 4.67
C ARG A 37 -16.13 -23.25 3.50
N TYR A 38 -15.79 -22.82 2.28
CA TYR A 38 -16.03 -23.59 1.07
C TYR A 38 -14.79 -24.31 0.53
N ASP A 39 -13.71 -24.37 1.33
CA ASP A 39 -12.45 -25.06 0.98
C ASP A 39 -11.91 -24.63 -0.40
N ILE A 40 -11.87 -23.31 -0.63
CA ILE A 40 -11.37 -22.74 -1.88
C ILE A 40 -9.84 -22.64 -1.78
N SER A 41 -9.15 -23.47 -2.57
CA SER A 41 -7.69 -23.39 -2.70
C SER A 41 -7.28 -22.07 -3.35
N LEU A 42 -6.48 -21.28 -2.64
CA LEU A 42 -5.85 -20.09 -3.20
C LEU A 42 -4.61 -20.44 -4.03
N PRO A 43 -4.33 -19.71 -5.12
CA PRO A 43 -3.07 -19.87 -5.84
C PRO A 43 -1.89 -19.49 -4.95
N THR A 44 -0.76 -20.18 -5.14
CA THR A 44 0.53 -19.74 -4.59
C THR A 44 0.92 -18.38 -5.17
N SER A 45 1.79 -17.62 -4.48
CA SER A 45 2.28 -16.33 -4.98
C SER A 45 2.88 -16.44 -6.38
N ASN A 46 3.62 -17.51 -6.67
CA ASN A 46 4.20 -17.75 -8.00
C ASN A 46 3.13 -18.02 -9.07
N GLN A 47 2.08 -18.77 -8.75
CA GLN A 47 0.97 -19.03 -9.68
C GLN A 47 0.21 -17.73 -9.96
N LEU A 48 -0.10 -16.96 -8.91
CA LEU A 48 -0.79 -15.68 -9.03
C LEU A 48 0.05 -14.68 -9.84
N GLN A 49 1.35 -14.58 -9.56
CA GLN A 49 2.29 -13.76 -10.32
C GLN A 49 2.25 -14.09 -11.81
N LYS A 50 2.36 -15.38 -12.15
CA LYS A 50 2.34 -15.83 -13.55
C LYS A 50 0.99 -15.58 -14.21
N ALA A 51 -0.13 -15.76 -13.50
CA ALA A 51 -1.46 -15.49 -14.03
C ALA A 51 -1.67 -14.00 -14.33
N ILE A 52 -1.24 -13.12 -13.41
CA ILE A 52 -1.31 -11.68 -13.60
C ILE A 52 -0.36 -11.23 -14.71
N GLN A 53 0.84 -11.81 -14.82
CA GLN A 53 1.83 -11.41 -15.82
C GLN A 53 1.52 -11.96 -17.22
N PHE A 54 1.05 -13.19 -17.30
CA PHE A 54 0.82 -13.94 -18.53
C PHE A 54 -0.62 -14.45 -18.53
N GLY A 55 -1.54 -13.68 -19.14
CA GLY A 55 -2.98 -13.97 -19.15
C GLY A 55 -3.40 -15.35 -19.67
N HIS A 56 -2.48 -16.09 -20.28
CA HIS A 56 -2.65 -17.47 -20.75
C HIS A 56 -2.24 -18.55 -19.75
N TYR A 57 -1.94 -18.19 -18.50
CA TYR A 57 -1.55 -19.20 -17.52
C TYR A 57 -2.67 -20.24 -17.37
N PRO A 58 -2.43 -21.50 -17.74
CA PRO A 58 -3.49 -22.48 -17.84
C PRO A 58 -4.05 -22.73 -16.45
N LEU A 59 -5.36 -22.54 -16.30
CA LEU A 59 -6.12 -22.95 -15.12
C LEU A 59 -6.26 -24.49 -15.12
N THR A 60 -5.14 -25.22 -15.17
CA THR A 60 -5.15 -26.69 -15.12
C THR A 60 -5.75 -27.22 -13.82
N HIS A 61 -5.72 -26.41 -12.74
CA HIS A 61 -6.32 -26.75 -11.46
C HIS A 61 -7.83 -26.49 -11.35
N THR A 62 -8.46 -25.75 -12.27
CA THR A 62 -9.93 -25.56 -12.22
C THR A 62 -10.70 -26.73 -12.83
N GLN A 63 -10.01 -27.68 -13.49
CA GLN A 63 -10.67 -28.84 -14.11
C GLN A 63 -11.25 -29.82 -13.07
N ASP A 64 -10.70 -29.88 -11.85
CA ASP A 64 -11.22 -30.73 -10.76
C ASP A 64 -12.40 -30.10 -9.98
N LEU A 65 -12.67 -28.79 -10.15
CA LEU A 65 -13.81 -28.11 -9.53
C LEU A 65 -15.17 -28.49 -10.16
N ASN A 66 -15.16 -29.24 -11.26
CA ASN A 66 -16.37 -29.70 -11.97
C ASN A 66 -17.22 -30.73 -11.21
N LYS A 67 -16.82 -31.19 -10.01
CA LYS A 67 -17.54 -32.28 -9.33
C LYS A 67 -18.77 -31.85 -8.53
N LYS A 68 -18.89 -30.58 -8.11
CA LYS A 68 -20.14 -30.01 -7.55
C LYS A 68 -20.15 -28.48 -7.73
N ASN A 69 -21.02 -27.97 -8.60
CA ASN A 69 -21.35 -26.54 -8.66
C ASN A 69 -22.16 -26.18 -7.41
N GLU A 70 -21.49 -25.99 -6.27
CA GLU A 70 -22.12 -25.36 -5.13
C GLU A 70 -22.29 -23.87 -5.45
N GLU A 71 -23.54 -23.44 -5.54
CA GLU A 71 -23.90 -22.03 -5.64
C GLU A 71 -23.56 -21.37 -4.29
N ILE A 72 -22.39 -20.75 -4.21
CA ILE A 72 -22.08 -19.81 -3.13
C ILE A 72 -22.83 -18.53 -3.47
N PHE A 73 -23.56 -17.98 -2.51
CA PHE A 73 -24.27 -16.72 -2.70
C PHE A 73 -23.51 -15.59 -2.02
N ILE A 74 -22.43 -15.11 -2.63
CA ILE A 74 -21.81 -13.85 -2.18
C ILE A 74 -22.56 -12.70 -2.82
N LYS A 75 -23.18 -11.86 -1.99
CA LYS A 75 -23.83 -10.64 -2.45
C LYS A 75 -22.76 -9.61 -2.80
N ILE A 76 -22.51 -9.44 -4.09
CA ILE A 76 -21.69 -8.36 -4.65
C ILE A 76 -22.61 -7.16 -4.89
N LYS A 77 -22.16 -5.94 -4.54
CA LYS A 77 -22.90 -4.71 -4.85
C LYS A 77 -22.85 -4.42 -6.35
N ASP A 78 -23.99 -4.07 -6.93
CA ASP A 78 -24.21 -3.99 -8.39
C ASP A 78 -23.69 -2.71 -9.07
N GLU A 79 -22.92 -1.86 -8.39
CA GLU A 79 -22.49 -0.58 -8.97
C GLU A 79 -20.97 -0.47 -8.94
N THR A 80 -20.36 -0.51 -10.13
CA THR A 80 -19.02 0.02 -10.34
C THR A 80 -19.00 1.45 -9.81
N LEU A 81 -18.16 1.73 -8.82
CA LEU A 81 -17.87 3.06 -8.30
C LEU A 81 -17.83 4.09 -9.44
N LYS A 82 -18.91 4.87 -9.60
CA LYS A 82 -18.89 6.11 -10.38
C LYS A 82 -18.12 7.11 -9.54
N MET A 83 -16.85 7.30 -9.89
CA MET A 83 -15.97 8.21 -9.15
C MET A 83 -16.25 9.65 -9.59
N ASN A 84 -16.63 10.49 -8.62
CA ASN A 84 -16.66 11.94 -8.76
C ASN A 84 -15.29 12.51 -8.35
N GLU A 85 -14.86 13.56 -9.05
CA GLU A 85 -13.52 14.19 -9.04
C GLU A 85 -13.05 14.85 -7.71
N GLU A 86 -13.78 14.74 -6.59
CA GLU A 86 -13.32 15.21 -5.26
C GLU A 86 -12.36 14.20 -4.58
N GLU A 87 -11.39 13.70 -5.35
CA GLU A 87 -10.77 12.36 -5.27
C GLU A 87 -9.63 12.14 -4.27
N ARG A 88 -9.29 13.09 -3.40
CA ARG A 88 -8.07 12.95 -2.59
C ARG A 88 -8.14 11.91 -1.47
N LEU A 89 -9.33 11.59 -0.96
CA LEU A 89 -9.53 10.70 0.19
C LEU A 89 -10.32 9.42 -0.13
N ASN A 90 -10.73 9.20 -1.39
CA ASN A 90 -11.51 8.02 -1.77
C ASN A 90 -10.78 6.70 -1.49
N PHE A 91 -9.45 6.73 -1.53
CA PHE A 91 -8.60 5.59 -1.17
C PHE A 91 -8.87 5.08 0.27
N LEU A 92 -9.43 5.91 1.17
CA LEU A 92 -9.73 5.48 2.54
C LEU A 92 -10.72 4.31 2.58
N GLN A 93 -11.61 4.20 1.60
CA GLN A 93 -12.54 3.06 1.50
C GLN A 93 -11.83 1.71 1.32
N PHE A 94 -10.54 1.72 0.98
CA PHE A 94 -9.69 0.52 0.95
C PHE A 94 -9.40 -0.06 2.34
N TYR A 95 -9.57 0.74 3.40
CA TYR A 95 -9.24 0.37 4.76
C TYR A 95 -10.49 0.15 5.62
N PRO A 96 -10.42 -0.73 6.63
CA PRO A 96 -11.49 -0.87 7.61
C PRO A 96 -11.81 0.46 8.29
N SER A 97 -13.08 0.67 8.68
CA SER A 97 -13.53 1.95 9.23
C SER A 97 -12.70 2.44 10.43
N HIS A 98 -12.26 1.56 11.33
CA HIS A 98 -11.40 1.96 12.46
C HIS A 98 -10.07 2.56 11.99
N GLN A 99 -9.45 1.96 10.97
CA GLN A 99 -8.18 2.42 10.42
C GLN A 99 -8.36 3.73 9.62
N MET A 100 -9.49 3.90 8.92
CA MET A 100 -9.83 5.14 8.23
C MET A 100 -9.80 6.36 9.18
N HIS A 101 -10.43 6.24 10.34
CA HIS A 101 -10.49 7.32 11.33
C HIS A 101 -9.09 7.68 11.83
N GLU A 102 -8.25 6.68 12.15
CA GLU A 102 -6.88 6.94 12.58
C GLU A 102 -6.03 7.57 11.48
N MET A 103 -6.20 7.18 10.21
CA MET A 103 -5.49 7.78 9.08
C MET A 103 -5.87 9.24 8.87
N ILE A 104 -7.16 9.59 8.94
CA ILE A 104 -7.63 10.98 8.86
C ILE A 104 -7.04 11.80 10.01
N ASN A 105 -7.12 11.27 11.23
CA ASN A 105 -6.61 11.92 12.42
C ASN A 105 -5.08 12.12 12.36
N ALA A 106 -4.35 11.10 11.89
CA ALA A 106 -2.92 11.14 11.65
C ALA A 106 -2.52 12.26 10.70
N TYR A 107 -3.18 12.35 9.55
CA TYR A 107 -2.94 13.40 8.57
C TYR A 107 -3.28 14.79 9.13
N SER A 108 -4.38 14.93 9.87
CA SER A 108 -4.72 16.19 10.53
C SER A 108 -3.69 16.61 11.60
N ARG A 109 -3.18 15.66 12.38
CA ARG A 109 -2.16 15.92 13.41
C ARG A 109 -0.80 16.25 12.82
N MET A 110 -0.44 15.68 11.67
CA MET A 110 0.76 16.07 10.91
C MET A 110 0.63 17.49 10.37
N THR A 111 -0.47 17.80 9.67
CA THR A 111 -0.65 19.11 9.02
C THR A 111 -0.79 20.27 10.02
N LYS A 112 -1.33 20.01 11.22
CA LYS A 112 -1.47 20.99 12.31
C LYS A 112 -0.25 21.05 13.25
N LEU A 113 0.84 20.36 12.93
CA LEU A 113 2.02 20.31 13.79
C LEU A 113 2.68 21.70 13.88
N ASN A 114 2.58 22.33 15.05
CA ASN A 114 3.25 23.60 15.30
C ASN A 114 4.72 23.34 15.63
N ILE A 115 5.58 23.41 14.61
CA ILE A 115 7.03 23.44 14.79
C ILE A 115 7.39 24.84 15.30
N LYS A 116 7.31 25.04 16.62
CA LYS A 116 8.01 26.16 17.23
C LYS A 116 9.51 25.95 16.93
N GLU A 117 10.26 27.02 16.67
CA GLU A 117 11.74 27.02 16.49
C GLU A 117 12.51 26.53 17.73
N THR A 118 11.84 25.78 18.62
CA THR A 118 12.39 25.20 19.83
C THR A 118 13.37 24.09 19.46
N LYS A 119 14.66 24.39 19.66
CA LYS A 119 15.85 23.53 19.58
C LYS A 119 15.82 22.27 20.48
N ARG A 120 14.67 21.84 20.99
CA ARG A 120 14.56 20.69 21.90
C ARG A 120 13.69 19.60 21.27
N PRO A 121 14.19 18.36 21.20
CA PRO A 121 13.43 17.23 20.68
C PRO A 121 12.17 17.00 21.51
N LEU A 122 11.10 16.51 20.89
CA LEU A 122 9.92 16.11 21.65
C LEU A 122 10.31 14.91 22.51
N LYS A 123 9.93 14.94 23.79
CA LYS A 123 9.79 13.73 24.59
C LYS A 123 8.54 12.97 24.11
N LEU A 124 8.57 12.45 22.88
CA LEU A 124 7.57 11.52 22.42
C LEU A 124 7.92 10.14 22.98
N PRO A 125 7.01 9.44 23.65
CA PRO A 125 7.17 8.01 23.92
C PRO A 125 6.99 7.27 22.59
N PHE A 126 8.05 7.18 21.78
CA PHE A 126 7.99 6.60 20.43
C PHE A 126 9.14 5.60 20.17
N PRO A 127 8.94 4.61 19.26
CA PRO A 127 9.52 3.27 19.31
C PRO A 127 11.02 3.20 19.00
N LEU A 128 11.62 4.28 18.51
CA LEU A 128 13.06 4.41 18.32
C LEU A 128 13.47 5.72 18.97
N ASP A 129 14.43 5.65 19.89
CA ASP A 129 15.01 6.84 20.49
C ASP A 129 15.79 7.66 19.44
N GLN A 130 16.11 8.90 19.79
CA GLN A 130 16.76 9.83 18.88
C GLN A 130 18.13 9.31 18.40
N ASP A 131 18.91 8.66 19.27
CA ASP A 131 20.25 8.20 18.95
C ASP A 131 20.20 7.04 17.95
N THR A 132 19.26 6.12 18.16
CA THR A 132 18.97 5.05 17.19
C THR A 132 18.55 5.62 15.84
N LEU A 133 17.67 6.63 15.80
CA LEU A 133 17.28 7.26 14.54
C LEU A 133 18.43 7.99 13.84
N VAL A 134 19.28 8.69 14.59
CA VAL A 134 20.48 9.36 14.02
C VAL A 134 21.37 8.34 13.33
N LYS A 135 21.58 7.18 13.98
CA LYS A 135 22.38 6.08 13.44
C LYS A 135 21.73 5.48 12.18
N GLU A 136 20.48 5.06 12.26
CA GLU A 136 19.79 4.38 11.15
C GLU A 136 19.55 5.32 9.96
N MET A 137 19.39 6.62 10.20
CA MET A 137 19.25 7.64 9.15
C MET A 137 20.58 8.26 8.73
N ASN A 138 21.73 7.70 9.13
CA ASN A 138 23.08 8.18 8.78
C ASN A 138 23.22 9.72 8.79
N ILE A 139 22.65 10.38 9.80
CA ILE A 139 22.55 11.84 9.81
C ILE A 139 23.96 12.44 9.97
N PRO A 140 24.38 13.40 9.13
CA PRO A 140 25.68 14.02 9.26
C PRO A 140 25.89 14.66 10.64
N GLN A 141 27.09 14.49 11.20
CA GLN A 141 27.48 15.15 12.46
C GLN A 141 27.47 16.69 12.29
N ASN A 142 27.15 17.42 13.35
CA ASN A 142 27.11 18.90 13.38
C ASN A 142 26.15 19.56 12.38
N ASN A 143 25.08 18.87 11.98
CA ASN A 143 24.09 19.41 11.06
C ASN A 143 23.06 20.30 11.78
N GLU A 144 22.94 21.55 11.36
CA GLU A 144 22.05 22.55 12.00
C GLU A 144 20.55 22.24 11.79
N SER A 145 20.23 21.51 10.72
CA SER A 145 18.87 21.11 10.36
C SER A 145 18.46 19.73 10.91
N ALA A 146 19.39 18.98 11.52
CA ALA A 146 19.08 17.66 12.08
C ALA A 146 17.98 17.69 13.15
N PRO A 147 17.92 18.65 14.10
CA PRO A 147 16.88 18.66 15.12
C PRO A 147 15.47 18.78 14.56
N ILE A 148 15.26 19.66 13.57
CA ILE A 148 13.94 19.85 12.95
C ILE A 148 13.57 18.65 12.06
N PHE A 149 14.54 18.08 11.34
CA PHE A 149 14.32 16.86 10.55
C PHE A 149 13.91 15.68 11.44
N LEU A 150 14.68 15.41 12.51
CA LEU A 150 14.39 14.35 13.46
C LEU A 150 13.04 14.54 14.13
N TYR A 151 12.70 15.77 14.52
CA TYR A 151 11.40 16.11 15.10
C TYR A 151 10.24 15.70 14.18
N VAL A 152 10.31 16.10 12.90
CA VAL A 152 9.24 15.80 11.93
C VAL A 152 9.21 14.31 11.58
N LEU A 153 10.38 13.66 11.44
CA LEU A 153 10.47 12.22 11.18
C LEU A 153 9.90 11.41 12.35
N GLN A 154 10.27 11.73 13.59
CA GLN A 154 9.70 11.10 14.77
C GLN A 154 8.18 11.25 14.80
N LYS A 155 7.67 12.44 14.46
CA LYS A 155 6.23 12.68 14.38
C LYS A 155 5.54 11.94 13.23
N LEU A 156 6.23 11.68 12.12
CA LEU A 156 5.74 10.81 11.05
C LEU A 156 5.61 9.36 11.53
N LEU A 157 6.70 8.79 12.09
CA LEU A 157 6.75 7.42 12.59
C LEU A 157 5.74 7.18 13.71
N SER A 158 5.74 8.09 14.69
CA SER A 158 4.54 8.79 15.14
C SER A 158 3.17 8.23 14.79
N GLU A 159 2.61 8.94 13.84
CA GLU A 159 1.27 8.73 13.35
C GLU A 159 1.15 7.40 12.61
N MET A 160 2.20 6.93 11.94
CA MET A 160 2.19 5.62 11.30
C MET A 160 1.93 4.47 12.29
N LYS A 161 2.58 4.49 13.46
CA LYS A 161 2.36 3.46 14.50
C LYS A 161 0.94 3.54 15.07
N ARG A 162 0.35 4.73 15.17
CA ARG A 162 -1.05 4.91 15.62
C ARG A 162 -2.07 4.36 14.62
N CYS A 163 -1.71 4.34 13.34
CA CYS A 163 -2.50 3.71 12.27
C CYS A 163 -2.22 2.19 12.15
N ASP A 164 -1.60 1.58 13.16
CA ASP A 164 -1.22 0.17 13.22
C ASP A 164 -0.32 -0.30 12.05
N LEU A 165 0.47 0.61 11.48
CA LEU A 165 1.41 0.26 10.43
C LEU A 165 2.67 -0.39 11.01
N LYS A 166 3.06 -1.52 10.42
CA LYS A 166 4.35 -2.17 10.70
C LYS A 166 5.43 -1.53 9.83
N PHE A 167 6.48 -1.03 10.45
CA PHE A 167 7.61 -0.42 9.73
C PHE A 167 8.94 -0.67 10.43
N SER A 168 10.02 -0.50 9.67
CA SER A 168 11.40 -0.49 10.16
C SER A 168 12.19 0.61 9.49
N VAL A 169 13.16 1.18 10.21
CA VAL A 169 14.10 2.17 9.68
C VAL A 169 15.48 1.55 9.71
N HIS A 170 16.15 1.51 8.56
CA HIS A 170 17.52 1.02 8.45
C HIS A 170 18.23 1.68 7.27
N GLU A 171 19.46 2.15 7.47
CA GLU A 171 20.30 2.74 6.40
C GLU A 171 19.58 3.77 5.49
N ASN A 172 18.91 4.75 6.10
CA ASN A 172 18.11 5.79 5.45
C ASN A 172 16.86 5.27 4.72
N ILE A 173 16.47 4.02 4.93
CA ILE A 173 15.28 3.40 4.33
C ILE A 173 14.24 3.21 5.41
N LEU A 174 13.08 3.83 5.20
CA LEU A 174 11.84 3.51 5.91
C LEU A 174 11.09 2.45 5.10
N GLU A 175 11.07 1.22 5.59
CA GLU A 175 10.30 0.12 5.00
C GLU A 175 8.97 -0.04 5.76
N ILE A 176 7.84 0.10 5.05
CA ILE A 176 6.49 -0.09 5.57
C ILE A 176 5.91 -1.39 5.00
N LYS A 177 5.34 -2.21 5.87
CA LYS A 177 4.77 -3.52 5.56
C LYS A 177 3.25 -3.50 5.74
N TYR A 178 2.53 -3.49 4.63
CA TYR A 178 1.11 -3.85 4.59
C TYR A 178 0.97 -5.36 4.35
N SER A 179 -0.23 -5.92 4.50
CA SER A 179 -0.46 -7.36 4.29
C SER A 179 -0.03 -7.83 2.89
N ASN A 180 -0.38 -7.08 1.86
CA ASN A 180 -0.12 -7.43 0.45
C ASN A 180 0.91 -6.54 -0.25
N HIS A 181 1.34 -5.46 0.40
CA HIS A 181 2.19 -4.44 -0.20
C HIS A 181 3.41 -4.16 0.66
N ILE A 182 4.50 -3.76 0.02
CA ILE A 182 5.70 -3.23 0.67
C ILE A 182 5.92 -1.84 0.09
N ILE A 183 6.18 -0.87 0.97
CA ILE A 183 6.56 0.49 0.60
C ILE A 183 7.95 0.76 1.17
N LYS A 184 8.83 1.39 0.41
CA LYS A 184 10.15 1.82 0.84
C LYS A 184 10.32 3.30 0.51
N ALA A 185 10.60 4.11 1.52
CA ALA A 185 11.02 5.49 1.34
C ALA A 185 12.52 5.61 1.65
N PHE A 186 13.32 5.93 0.64
CA PHE A 186 14.75 6.17 0.73
C PHE A 186 15.02 7.67 0.88
N PHE A 187 15.66 8.05 1.98
CA PHE A 187 16.01 9.43 2.31
C PHE A 187 17.45 9.70 1.85
N ASN A 188 17.59 10.44 0.75
CA ASN A 188 18.89 10.82 0.24
C ASN A 188 19.42 12.04 0.99
N LEU A 189 20.30 11.79 1.97
CA LEU A 189 20.94 12.82 2.78
C LEU A 189 22.34 13.10 2.24
N HIS A 190 22.65 14.38 1.96
CA HIS A 190 23.98 14.78 1.51
C HIS A 190 25.01 14.66 2.63
N LYS A 191 25.87 13.65 2.53
CA LYS A 191 27.03 13.47 3.42
C LYS A 191 27.95 14.68 3.26
N ASN A 192 28.31 15.35 4.36
CA ASN A 192 29.17 16.54 4.46
C ASN A 192 28.51 17.91 4.27
N SER A 193 27.18 18.01 4.28
CA SER A 193 26.51 19.31 4.32
C SER A 193 26.24 19.77 5.77
N LYS A 194 26.44 21.07 6.04
CA LYS A 194 26.03 21.73 7.30
C LYS A 194 24.50 21.69 7.50
N VAL A 195 23.75 21.50 6.42
CA VAL A 195 22.28 21.44 6.41
C VAL A 195 21.79 20.20 5.65
N ILE A 196 20.71 19.58 6.12
CA ILE A 196 20.13 18.38 5.46
C ILE A 196 19.55 18.70 4.08
N PHE A 197 19.17 19.96 3.86
CA PHE A 197 18.52 20.39 2.64
C PHE A 197 19.52 20.73 1.53
N PRO A 198 19.18 20.49 0.25
CA PRO A 198 17.94 19.86 -0.22
C PRO A 198 17.90 18.36 0.13
N LEU A 199 16.72 17.87 0.52
CA LEU A 199 16.47 16.47 0.84
C LEU A 199 15.63 15.85 -0.29
N GLN A 200 16.11 14.76 -0.89
CA GLN A 200 15.33 13.96 -1.82
C GLN A 200 14.83 12.69 -1.13
N ILE A 201 13.55 12.39 -1.29
CA ILE A 201 12.95 11.15 -0.81
C ILE A 201 12.45 10.37 -2.02
N PHE A 202 13.02 9.19 -2.26
CA PHE A 202 12.56 8.28 -3.31
C PHE A 202 11.65 7.23 -2.69
N ILE A 203 10.45 7.08 -3.24
CA ILE A 203 9.42 6.22 -2.69
C ILE A 203 9.15 5.15 -3.72
N SER A 204 9.24 3.88 -3.32
CA SER A 204 8.88 2.74 -4.15
C SER A 204 7.86 1.90 -3.40
N ALA A 205 6.86 1.40 -4.10
CA ALA A 205 5.87 0.49 -3.54
C ALA A 205 5.56 -0.62 -4.53
N HIS A 206 5.37 -1.84 -4.03
CA HIS A 206 5.06 -2.99 -4.88
C HIS A 206 4.17 -4.02 -4.19
N CYS A 207 3.48 -4.82 -5.00
CA CYS A 207 2.73 -6.00 -4.53
C CYS A 207 3.70 -7.13 -4.13
N ARG A 208 3.52 -7.70 -2.94
CA ARG A 208 4.38 -8.79 -2.41
C ARG A 208 4.42 -10.03 -3.31
N HIS A 209 3.27 -10.36 -3.88
CA HIS A 209 3.11 -11.53 -4.76
C HIS A 209 3.34 -11.20 -6.24
N ALA A 210 3.46 -9.93 -6.59
CA ALA A 210 3.70 -9.48 -7.97
C ALA A 210 4.58 -8.21 -7.96
N PRO A 211 5.89 -8.33 -7.68
CA PRO A 211 6.77 -7.17 -7.50
C PRO A 211 6.91 -6.27 -8.73
N PHE A 212 6.59 -6.78 -9.92
CA PHE A 212 6.56 -6.00 -11.17
C PHE A 212 5.41 -4.99 -11.22
N ILE A 213 4.40 -5.13 -10.35
CA ILE A 213 3.40 -4.08 -10.11
C ILE A 213 4.00 -3.14 -9.10
N GLU A 214 4.62 -2.09 -9.60
CA GLU A 214 5.29 -1.09 -8.78
C GLU A 214 4.84 0.33 -9.09
N GLN A 215 5.02 1.20 -8.09
CA GLN A 215 4.88 2.65 -8.20
C GLN A 215 6.11 3.30 -7.60
N ILE A 216 6.66 4.28 -8.33
CA ILE A 216 7.85 5.01 -7.93
C ILE A 216 7.56 6.50 -8.02
N GLU A 217 7.81 7.21 -6.92
CA GLU A 217 7.68 8.65 -6.83
C GLU A 217 8.90 9.27 -6.15
N SER A 218 9.09 10.57 -6.33
CA SER A 218 10.12 11.31 -5.60
C SER A 218 9.57 12.62 -5.04
N LEU A 219 10.02 12.97 -3.84
CA LEU A 219 9.74 14.24 -3.19
C LEU A 219 11.05 15.00 -3.02
N SER A 220 11.09 16.25 -3.47
CA SER A 220 12.21 17.17 -3.24
C SER A 220 11.81 18.20 -2.20
N ILE A 221 12.66 18.37 -1.19
CA ILE A 221 12.44 19.27 -0.06
C ILE A 221 13.58 20.28 -0.05
N VAL A 222 13.31 21.53 -0.39
CA VAL A 222 14.36 22.52 -0.65
C VAL A 222 14.76 23.25 0.63
N SER A 223 13.89 23.27 1.65
CA SER A 223 14.16 23.94 2.92
C SER A 223 13.44 23.33 4.12
N SER A 224 13.85 23.73 5.33
CA SER A 224 13.19 23.36 6.58
C SER A 224 11.73 23.84 6.68
N LYS A 225 11.38 24.92 5.97
CA LYS A 225 10.01 25.46 5.94
C LYS A 225 9.03 24.55 5.20
N GLU A 226 9.53 23.82 4.19
CA GLU A 226 8.74 22.88 3.39
C GLU A 226 8.70 21.47 4.00
N LEU A 227 9.57 21.19 4.96
CA LEU A 227 9.73 19.86 5.53
C LEU A 227 8.40 19.29 6.05
N LEU A 228 7.62 20.09 6.78
CA LEU A 228 6.35 19.61 7.34
C LEU A 228 5.32 19.28 6.26
N SER A 229 5.15 20.16 5.27
CA SER A 229 4.18 19.96 4.19
C SER A 229 4.59 18.75 3.33
N SER A 230 5.88 18.59 3.04
CA SER A 230 6.40 17.44 2.30
C SER A 230 6.32 16.12 3.08
N MET A 231 6.56 16.12 4.39
CA MET A 231 6.38 14.91 5.21
C MET A 231 4.90 14.56 5.41
N SER A 232 4.01 15.55 5.42
CA SER A 232 2.56 15.31 5.41
C SER A 232 2.11 14.69 4.07
N LYS A 233 2.67 15.16 2.94
CA LYS A 233 2.46 14.54 1.62
C LYS A 233 3.00 13.11 1.59
N LEU A 234 4.19 12.86 2.16
CA LEU A 234 4.74 11.52 2.29
C LEU A 234 3.80 10.58 3.05
N LEU A 235 3.26 11.03 4.19
CA LEU A 235 2.30 10.23 4.96
C LEU A 235 1.06 9.88 4.13
N LEU A 236 0.48 10.87 3.44
CA LEU A 236 -0.69 10.66 2.60
C LEU A 236 -0.40 9.66 1.48
N LEU A 237 0.76 9.78 0.84
CA LEU A 237 1.19 8.87 -0.22
C LEU A 237 1.39 7.44 0.30
N ILE A 238 1.99 7.26 1.48
CA ILE A 238 2.10 5.94 2.16
C ILE A 238 0.72 5.30 2.36
N PHE A 239 -0.32 6.09 2.62
CA PHE A 239 -1.69 5.60 2.78
C PHE A 239 -2.39 5.32 1.44
N GLN A 240 -2.06 6.05 0.38
CA GLN A 240 -2.67 5.90 -0.95
C GLN A 240 -2.11 4.73 -1.74
N LEU A 241 -0.80 4.48 -1.66
CA LEU A 241 -0.10 3.50 -2.50
C LEU A 241 -0.70 2.08 -2.50
N PRO A 242 -1.16 1.51 -1.37
CA PRO A 242 -1.81 0.19 -1.36
C PRO A 242 -3.05 0.11 -2.26
N GLU A 243 -3.84 1.17 -2.32
CA GLU A 243 -5.04 1.23 -3.15
C GLU A 243 -4.66 1.38 -4.63
N ILE A 244 -3.68 2.25 -4.94
CA ILE A 244 -3.16 2.44 -6.31
C ILE A 244 -2.65 1.12 -6.87
N LEU A 245 -1.84 0.38 -6.09
CA LEU A 245 -1.31 -0.92 -6.49
C LEU A 245 -2.41 -1.96 -6.69
N THR A 246 -3.44 -1.96 -5.83
CA THR A 246 -4.61 -2.84 -5.97
C THR A 246 -5.36 -2.56 -7.27
N ARG A 247 -5.56 -1.28 -7.64
CA ARG A 247 -6.20 -0.91 -8.90
C ARG A 247 -5.37 -1.30 -10.12
N LEU A 248 -4.04 -1.16 -10.04
CA LEU A 248 -3.14 -1.57 -11.10
C LEU A 248 -3.19 -3.09 -11.31
N GLU A 249 -3.18 -3.85 -10.21
CA GLU A 249 -3.37 -5.31 -10.25
C GLU A 249 -4.68 -5.69 -10.94
N TYR A 250 -5.80 -5.06 -10.55
CA TYR A 250 -7.09 -5.30 -11.19
C TYR A 250 -7.06 -4.98 -12.69
N SER A 251 -6.57 -3.81 -13.07
CA SER A 251 -6.48 -3.37 -14.46
C SER A 251 -5.65 -4.33 -15.33
N LEU A 252 -4.49 -4.76 -14.81
CA LEU A 252 -3.64 -5.74 -15.48
C LEU A 252 -4.34 -7.09 -15.63
N SER A 253 -4.99 -7.56 -14.57
CA SER A 253 -5.72 -8.83 -14.55
C SER A 253 -6.86 -8.84 -15.58
N GLN A 254 -7.64 -7.76 -15.66
CA GLN A 254 -8.74 -7.60 -16.62
C GLN A 254 -8.23 -7.52 -18.06
N ARG A 255 -7.17 -6.74 -18.30
CA ARG A 255 -6.55 -6.62 -19.63
C ARG A 255 -6.05 -7.98 -20.12
N ASN A 256 -5.35 -8.72 -19.25
CA ASN A 256 -4.77 -10.00 -19.59
C ASN A 256 -5.84 -11.08 -19.79
N HIS A 257 -6.91 -11.06 -18.99
CA HIS A 257 -8.06 -11.92 -19.23
C HIS A 257 -8.71 -11.65 -20.60
N THR A 258 -8.99 -10.39 -20.92
CA THR A 258 -9.59 -9.99 -22.21
C THR A 258 -8.72 -10.41 -23.40
N LEU A 259 -7.40 -10.25 -23.28
CA LEU A 259 -6.45 -10.70 -24.29
C LEU A 259 -6.47 -12.22 -24.46
N ALA A 260 -6.52 -12.95 -23.34
CA ALA A 260 -6.55 -14.40 -23.38
C ALA A 260 -7.82 -14.95 -24.06
N GLU A 261 -8.98 -14.35 -23.78
CA GLU A 261 -10.22 -14.71 -24.45
C GLU A 261 -10.17 -14.47 -25.95
N LYS A 262 -9.67 -13.30 -26.38
CA LYS A 262 -9.52 -12.95 -27.81
C LYS A 262 -8.62 -13.94 -28.54
N LEU A 263 -7.49 -14.30 -27.94
CA LEU A 263 -6.55 -15.25 -28.52
C LEU A 263 -7.15 -16.67 -28.56
N SER A 264 -7.88 -17.10 -27.52
CA SER A 264 -8.55 -18.40 -27.52
C SER A 264 -9.62 -18.54 -28.61
N LYS A 265 -10.29 -17.44 -28.98
CA LYS A 265 -11.28 -17.40 -30.07
C LYS A 265 -10.64 -17.38 -31.46
N LYS A 266 -9.39 -16.93 -31.59
CA LYS A 266 -8.66 -16.83 -32.87
C LYS A 266 -8.05 -18.17 -33.32
N TYR A 267 -7.83 -19.10 -32.38
CA TYR A 267 -7.22 -20.42 -32.62
C TYR A 267 -8.20 -21.59 -32.38
N LYS A 268 -9.51 -21.32 -32.35
CA LYS A 268 -10.57 -22.31 -32.49
C LYS A 268 -11.15 -22.23 -33.89
#